data_AF-T1EXX5-F1
#
_entry.id   AF-T1EXX5-F1
#
_cell.length_a   1.000
_cell.length_b   1.000
_cell.length_c   1.000
_cell.angle_alpha   90.00
_cell.angle_beta   90.00
_cell.angle_gamma   90.00
#
_symmetry.space_group_name_H-M   'P 1'
#
loop_
_entity.id
_entity.type
_entity.pdbx_description
1 polymer ?
#
loop_
_entity_poly.entity_id
_entity_poly.type
_entity_poly.pdbx_seq_one_letter_code
_entity_poly.pdbx_strand_id
1 'polypeptide(L)'
;MDPQAAPRQTLQKDYIKSFLGICKIAQIILSIMTFAFSSSCPWGSLGGGWVGFVSMTGFINAVIYFVLHLFNTIPPVFVNYFVELISYAIFTLFFFIAGIVAAAKGHLDGLIVAAAIFCFGALVAFLMDTVIQGLEVNKAWRERNARRAVPTSEPAHI
;
A
#
# COMPACT_ATOMS: atom_id res chain seq x y z
N MET A 1 29.70 10.44 30.57
CA MET A 1 28.45 9.66 30.53
C MET A 1 27.61 10.28 29.44
N ASP A 2 27.68 9.73 28.22
CA ASP A 2 26.81 10.20 27.13
C ASP A 2 25.38 9.71 27.40
N PRO A 3 24.41 10.61 27.55
CA PRO A 3 23.01 10.20 27.65
C PRO A 3 22.58 9.70 26.27
N GLN A 4 22.36 8.39 26.17
CA GLN A 4 21.46 7.71 25.23
C GLN A 4 20.93 8.62 24.10
N ALA A 5 21.68 8.71 23.00
CA ALA A 5 21.17 9.30 21.77
C ALA A 5 20.07 8.39 21.23
N ALA A 6 18.84 8.61 21.69
CA ALA A 6 17.66 8.04 21.06
C ALA A 6 17.76 8.30 19.55
N PRO A 7 17.55 7.29 18.68
CA PRO A 7 17.61 7.50 17.24
C PRO A 7 16.68 8.65 16.89
N ARG A 8 17.24 9.78 16.44
CA ARG A 8 16.46 10.96 16.09
C ARG A 8 15.50 10.53 14.98
N GLN A 9 14.21 10.42 15.29
CA GLN A 9 13.16 10.32 14.30
C GLN A 9 13.19 11.61 13.48
N THR A 10 13.99 11.61 12.41
CA THR A 10 14.10 12.73 11.50
C THR A 10 12.95 12.62 10.50
N LEU A 11 12.08 13.62 10.48
CA LEU A 11 11.02 13.75 9.48
C LEU A 11 11.65 13.76 8.08
N GLN A 12 11.43 12.70 7.30
CA GLN A 12 11.98 12.61 5.95
C GLN A 12 11.09 13.41 4.99
N LYS A 13 11.33 14.74 4.94
CA LYS A 13 10.60 15.65 4.04
C LYS A 13 10.77 15.28 2.57
N ASP A 14 11.86 14.61 2.23
CA ASP A 14 12.13 14.15 0.86
C ASP A 14 11.27 12.94 0.46
N TYR A 15 10.72 12.19 1.42
CA TYR A 15 9.84 11.06 1.14
C TYR A 15 8.53 11.49 0.45
N ILE A 16 7.99 12.65 0.82
CA ILE A 16 6.77 13.21 0.21
C ILE A 16 6.99 13.51 -1.29
N LYS A 17 8.23 13.83 -1.68
CA LYS A 17 8.62 14.07 -3.07
C LYS A 17 9.07 12.81 -3.81
N SER A 18 9.26 11.71 -3.08
CA SER A 18 9.59 10.43 -3.67
C SER A 18 8.41 9.89 -4.46
N PHE A 19 8.70 9.14 -5.53
CA PHE A 19 7.70 8.48 -6.36
C PHE A 19 6.72 7.64 -5.51
N LEU A 20 7.24 6.91 -4.53
CA LEU A 20 6.44 6.10 -3.60
C LEU A 20 5.51 6.95 -2.72
N GLY A 21 5.99 8.12 -2.25
CA GLY A 21 5.17 9.04 -1.46
C GLY A 21 4.00 9.61 -2.25
N ILE A 22 4.24 9.96 -3.52
CA ILE A 22 3.19 10.46 -4.44
C ILE A 22 2.15 9.35 -4.72
N CYS A 23 2.58 8.11 -4.95
CA CYS A 23 1.68 6.97 -5.13
C CYS A 23 0.78 6.73 -3.91
N LYS A 24 1.33 6.80 -2.69
CA LYS A 24 0.53 6.69 -1.45
C LYS A 24 -0.47 7.83 -1.30
N ILE A 25 -0.07 9.07 -1.61
CA ILE A 25 -0.99 10.22 -1.59
C ILE A 25 -2.13 10.01 -2.59
N ALA A 26 -1.83 9.51 -3.80
CA ALA A 26 -2.84 9.18 -4.78
C ALA A 26 -3.80 8.09 -4.27
N GLN A 27 -3.31 7.03 -3.64
CA GLN A 27 -4.16 5.99 -3.01
C GLN A 27 -5.09 6.57 -1.95
N ILE A 28 -4.57 7.44 -1.08
CA ILE A 28 -5.35 8.10 -0.02
C ILE A 28 -6.49 8.93 -0.65
N ILE A 29 -6.17 9.77 -1.62
CA ILE A 29 -7.15 10.63 -2.31
C ILE A 29 -8.19 9.80 -3.05
N LEU A 30 -7.77 8.78 -3.79
CA LEU A 30 -8.69 7.95 -4.59
C LEU A 30 -9.58 7.09 -3.69
N SER A 31 -9.05 6.58 -2.58
CA SER A 31 -9.83 5.78 -1.61
C SER A 31 -10.88 6.64 -0.90
N ILE A 32 -10.54 7.85 -0.46
CA ILE A 32 -11.51 8.73 0.20
C ILE A 32 -12.58 9.25 -0.77
N MET A 33 -12.21 9.52 -2.03
CA MET A 33 -13.17 9.86 -3.08
C MET A 33 -14.13 8.69 -3.32
N THR A 34 -13.61 7.47 -3.48
CA THR A 34 -14.43 6.26 -3.65
C THR A 34 -15.41 6.08 -2.48
N PHE A 35 -14.96 6.28 -1.25
CA PHE A 35 -15.81 6.20 -0.06
C PHE A 35 -16.91 7.27 -0.05
N ALA A 36 -16.57 8.53 -0.36
CA ALA A 36 -17.51 9.64 -0.35
C ALA A 36 -18.64 9.44 -1.38
N PHE A 37 -18.30 9.05 -2.61
CA PHE A 37 -19.31 8.77 -3.64
C PHE A 37 -20.14 7.54 -3.33
N SER A 38 -19.52 6.47 -2.81
CA SER A 38 -20.24 5.25 -2.43
C SER A 38 -21.23 5.50 -1.29
N SER A 39 -20.87 6.34 -0.32
CA SER A 39 -21.68 6.65 0.87
C SER A 39 -22.79 7.68 0.59
N SER A 40 -22.69 8.44 -0.50
CA SER A 40 -23.66 9.48 -0.86
C SER A 40 -24.93 8.92 -1.52
N CYS A 41 -24.96 7.62 -1.84
CA CYS A 41 -26.11 6.95 -2.46
C CYS A 41 -26.60 5.81 -1.55
N PRO A 42 -27.92 5.62 -1.36
CA PRO A 42 -28.48 4.57 -0.49
C PRO A 42 -28.51 3.20 -1.21
N TRP A 43 -27.34 2.64 -1.53
CA TRP A 43 -27.20 1.34 -2.20
C TRP A 43 -26.43 0.31 -1.36
N GLY A 44 -26.35 0.55 -0.05
CA GLY A 44 -25.56 -0.25 0.90
C GLY A 44 -25.85 -1.76 0.84
N SER A 45 -27.13 -2.14 0.76
CA SER A 45 -27.59 -3.54 0.69
C SER A 45 -27.32 -4.22 -0.66
N LEU A 46 -27.02 -3.46 -1.71
CA LEU A 46 -26.83 -3.95 -3.08
C LEU A 46 -25.35 -4.04 -3.49
N GLY A 47 -24.43 -3.74 -2.57
CA GLY A 47 -22.99 -3.76 -2.80
C GLY A 47 -22.26 -2.50 -2.35
N GLY A 48 -22.99 -1.40 -2.08
CA GLY A 48 -22.38 -0.15 -1.61
C GLY A 48 -21.66 -0.29 -0.27
N GLY A 49 -22.17 -1.15 0.63
CA GLY A 49 -21.49 -1.42 1.89
C GLY A 49 -20.12 -2.08 1.71
N TRP A 50 -19.99 -2.97 0.72
CA TRP A 50 -18.70 -3.61 0.38
C TRP A 50 -17.70 -2.59 -0.18
N VAL A 51 -18.14 -1.75 -1.13
CA VAL A 51 -17.30 -0.69 -1.71
C VAL A 51 -16.87 0.32 -0.64
N GLY A 52 -17.79 0.73 0.24
CA GLY A 52 -17.49 1.58 1.39
C GLY A 52 -16.49 0.96 2.35
N PHE A 53 -16.66 -0.33 2.68
CA PHE A 53 -15.73 -1.05 3.56
C PHE A 53 -14.32 -1.14 2.97
N VAL A 54 -14.20 -1.56 1.71
CA VAL A 54 -12.90 -1.70 1.03
C VAL A 54 -12.20 -0.35 0.90
N SER A 55 -12.94 0.70 0.52
CA SER A 55 -12.37 2.05 0.36
C SER A 55 -11.89 2.64 1.69
N MET A 56 -12.64 2.47 2.77
CA MET A 56 -12.23 2.97 4.09
C MET A 56 -11.07 2.16 4.69
N THR A 57 -11.10 0.84 4.59
CA THR A 57 -10.00 -0.02 5.07
C THR A 57 -8.72 0.19 4.25
N GLY A 58 -8.83 0.36 2.93
CA GLY A 58 -7.72 0.72 2.06
C GLY A 58 -7.14 2.09 2.37
N PHE A 59 -8.00 3.09 2.65
CA PHE A 59 -7.58 4.41 3.10
C PHE A 59 -6.79 4.33 4.41
N ILE A 60 -7.32 3.66 5.44
CA ILE A 60 -6.64 3.50 6.74
C ILE A 60 -5.29 2.82 6.53
N ASN A 61 -5.24 1.75 5.73
CA ASN A 61 -4.01 1.04 5.42
C ASN A 61 -2.97 1.94 4.74
N ALA A 62 -3.36 2.70 3.71
CA ALA A 62 -2.49 3.62 3.01
C ALA A 62 -1.95 4.73 3.94
N VAL A 63 -2.79 5.26 4.83
CA VAL A 63 -2.39 6.27 5.84
C VAL A 63 -1.39 5.69 6.84
N ILE A 64 -1.65 4.49 7.38
CA ILE A 64 -0.73 3.84 8.32
C ILE A 64 0.64 3.68 7.68
N TYR A 65 0.71 3.08 6.48
CA TYR A 65 1.99 2.92 5.81
C TYR A 65 2.63 4.25 5.43
N PHE A 66 1.85 5.25 4.99
CA PHE A 66 2.37 6.58 4.70
C PHE A 66 3.05 7.21 5.93
N VAL A 67 2.40 7.14 7.10
CA VAL A 67 2.94 7.65 8.37
C VAL A 67 4.19 6.87 8.79
N LEU A 68 4.16 5.54 8.70
CA LEU A 68 5.31 4.69 9.04
C LEU A 68 6.55 5.00 8.19
N HIS A 69 6.35 5.26 6.90
CA HIS A 69 7.42 5.68 6.00
C HIS A 69 7.88 7.12 6.28
N LEU A 70 6.96 8.04 6.59
CA LEU A 70 7.28 9.44 6.87
C LEU A 70 8.18 9.59 8.11
N PHE A 71 7.94 8.79 9.15
CA PHE A 71 8.75 8.78 10.37
C PHE A 71 9.95 7.83 10.31
N ASN A 72 10.23 7.21 9.15
CA ASN A 72 11.30 6.23 8.96
C ASN A 72 11.32 5.16 10.08
N THR A 73 10.14 4.78 10.58
CA THR A 73 10.00 3.93 11.78
C THR A 73 9.98 2.44 11.40
N ILE A 74 10.04 2.12 10.10
CA ILE A 74 10.18 0.75 9.63
C ILE A 74 11.66 0.36 9.75
N PRO A 75 12.06 -0.50 10.72
CA PRO A 75 13.38 -1.08 10.68
C PRO A 75 13.51 -1.90 9.38
N PRO A 76 14.68 -1.89 8.70
CA PRO A 76 14.91 -2.56 7.42
C PRO A 76 14.98 -4.09 7.57
N VAL A 77 14.11 -4.68 8.37
CA VAL A 77 13.98 -6.13 8.52
C VAL A 77 13.11 -6.61 7.38
N PHE A 78 13.66 -7.50 6.57
CA PHE A 78 13.05 -8.09 5.37
C PHE A 78 11.62 -8.63 5.57
N VAL A 79 11.24 -8.95 6.80
CA VAL A 79 9.87 -9.38 7.18
C VAL A 79 8.85 -8.26 6.90
N ASN A 80 9.22 -6.99 7.12
CA ASN A 80 8.31 -5.87 6.92
C ASN A 80 7.93 -5.67 5.44
N TYR A 81 8.86 -5.85 4.51
CA TYR A 81 8.60 -5.71 3.08
C TYR A 81 7.67 -6.79 2.50
N PHE A 82 7.77 -8.03 3.00
CA PHE A 82 6.85 -9.10 2.60
C PHE A 82 5.44 -8.88 3.15
N VAL A 83 5.32 -8.46 4.41
CA VAL A 83 4.01 -8.17 5.02
C VAL A 83 3.33 -7.02 4.29
N GLU A 84 4.07 -5.95 4.01
CA GLU A 84 3.56 -4.81 3.26
C GLU A 84 3.14 -5.17 1.83
N LEU A 85 3.94 -6.00 1.13
CA LEU A 85 3.59 -6.52 -0.19
C LEU A 85 2.27 -7.30 -0.17
N ILE A 86 2.11 -8.20 0.80
CA ILE A 86 0.90 -9.02 0.95
C ILE A 86 -0.31 -8.12 1.23
N SER A 87 -0.15 -7.13 2.11
CA SER A 87 -1.20 -6.14 2.40
C SER A 87 -1.65 -5.44 1.12
N TYR A 88 -0.73 -4.89 0.30
CA TYR A 88 -1.11 -4.22 -0.94
C TYR A 88 -1.70 -5.17 -1.99
N ALA A 89 -1.21 -6.40 -2.09
CA ALA A 89 -1.78 -7.39 -2.99
C ALA A 89 -3.24 -7.73 -2.62
N ILE A 90 -3.53 -7.89 -1.32
CA ILE A 90 -4.90 -8.13 -0.82
C ILE A 90 -5.79 -6.93 -1.13
N PHE A 91 -5.33 -5.71 -0.85
CA PHE A 91 -6.12 -4.51 -1.15
C PHE A 91 -6.33 -4.32 -2.64
N THR A 92 -5.35 -4.63 -3.48
CA THR A 92 -5.50 -4.62 -4.95
C THR A 92 -6.64 -5.56 -5.37
N LEU A 93 -6.67 -6.79 -4.85
CA LEU A 93 -7.77 -7.72 -5.15
C LEU A 93 -9.12 -7.20 -4.64
N PHE A 94 -9.16 -6.62 -3.44
CA PHE A 94 -10.39 -6.07 -2.87
C PHE A 94 -10.93 -4.89 -3.68
N PHE A 95 -10.07 -3.96 -4.09
CA PHE A 95 -10.44 -2.83 -4.96
C PHE A 95 -10.89 -3.30 -6.35
N PHE A 96 -10.33 -4.41 -6.86
CA PHE A 96 -10.79 -5.00 -8.12
C PHE A 96 -12.22 -5.54 -8.00
N ILE A 97 -12.49 -6.32 -6.96
CA ILE A 97 -13.85 -6.85 -6.69
C ILE A 97 -14.83 -5.71 -6.42
N ALA A 98 -14.45 -4.73 -5.60
CA ALA A 98 -15.27 -3.55 -5.31
C ALA A 98 -15.58 -2.74 -6.57
N GLY A 99 -14.60 -2.57 -7.47
CA GLY A 99 -14.79 -1.90 -8.76
C GLY A 99 -15.79 -2.63 -9.65
N ILE A 100 -15.72 -3.97 -9.74
CA ILE A 100 -16.70 -4.78 -10.47
C ILE A 100 -18.11 -4.62 -9.89
N VAL A 101 -18.25 -4.67 -8.56
CA VAL A 101 -19.54 -4.50 -7.88
C VAL A 101 -20.14 -3.13 -8.16
N ALA A 102 -19.33 -2.07 -8.10
CA ALA A 102 -19.78 -0.72 -8.43
C ALA A 102 -20.15 -0.59 -9.91
N ALA A 103 -19.33 -1.11 -10.82
CA ALA A 103 -19.60 -1.06 -12.25
C ALA A 103 -20.90 -1.81 -12.63
N ALA A 104 -21.15 -2.98 -12.04
CA ALA A 104 -22.36 -3.76 -12.28
C ALA A 104 -23.64 -3.03 -11.85
N LYS A 105 -23.54 -2.12 -10.87
CA LYS A 105 -24.64 -1.33 -10.33
C LYS A 105 -24.65 0.12 -10.84
N GLY A 106 -23.79 0.46 -11.80
CA GLY A 106 -23.71 1.81 -12.37
C GLY A 106 -24.97 2.28 -13.09
N HIS A 107 -25.87 1.37 -13.47
CA HIS A 107 -27.16 1.73 -14.10
C HIS A 107 -28.16 2.37 -13.12
N LEU A 108 -27.93 2.26 -11.80
CA LEU A 108 -28.86 2.76 -10.78
C LEU A 108 -28.69 4.27 -10.54
N ASP A 109 -27.45 4.76 -10.52
CA ASP A 109 -27.14 6.15 -10.19
C ASP A 109 -25.76 6.53 -10.77
N GLY A 110 -25.63 7.77 -11.27
CA GLY A 110 -24.37 8.33 -11.74
C GLY A 110 -23.32 8.45 -10.62
N LEU A 111 -23.74 8.60 -9.36
CA LEU A 111 -22.84 8.58 -8.19
C LEU A 111 -22.11 7.23 -8.06
N ILE A 112 -22.78 6.12 -8.39
CA ILE A 112 -22.20 4.77 -8.34
C ILE A 112 -21.16 4.60 -9.45
N VAL A 113 -21.43 5.17 -10.64
CA VAL A 113 -20.45 5.19 -11.74
C VAL A 113 -19.21 6.00 -11.36
N ALA A 114 -19.39 7.18 -10.75
CA ALA A 114 -18.27 7.97 -10.25
C ALA A 114 -17.45 7.19 -9.21
N ALA A 115 -18.11 6.54 -8.24
CA ALA A 115 -17.45 5.68 -7.27
C ALA A 115 -16.66 4.54 -7.96
N ALA A 116 -17.21 3.91 -9.00
CA ALA A 116 -16.52 2.88 -9.76
C ALA A 116 -15.25 3.40 -10.43
N ILE A 117 -15.30 4.58 -11.07
CA ILE A 117 -14.14 5.20 -11.73
C ILE A 117 -13.03 5.48 -10.72
N PHE A 118 -13.36 6.10 -9.58
CA PHE A 118 -12.37 6.36 -8.53
C PHE A 118 -11.85 5.06 -7.88
N CYS A 119 -12.69 4.03 -7.78
CA CYS A 119 -12.30 2.71 -7.29
C CYS A 119 -11.29 2.03 -8.22
N PHE A 120 -11.50 2.10 -9.54
CA PHE A 120 -10.53 1.61 -10.52
C PHE A 120 -9.25 2.44 -10.54
N GLY A 121 -9.35 3.76 -10.31
CA GLY A 121 -8.18 4.60 -10.08
C GLY A 121 -7.37 4.12 -8.87
N ALA A 122 -8.03 3.88 -7.74
CA ALA A 122 -7.40 3.36 -6.53
C ALA A 122 -6.77 1.99 -6.79
N LEU A 123 -7.46 1.10 -7.49
CA LEU A 123 -6.93 -0.21 -7.92
C LEU A 123 -5.58 -0.06 -8.62
N VAL A 124 -5.50 0.81 -9.63
CA VAL A 124 -4.25 1.03 -10.37
C VAL A 124 -3.15 1.55 -9.45
N ALA A 125 -3.48 2.47 -8.54
CA ALA A 125 -2.52 3.02 -7.58
C ALA A 125 -2.00 1.96 -6.59
N PHE A 126 -2.86 1.06 -6.10
CA PHE A 126 -2.47 -0.07 -5.24
C PHE A 126 -1.68 -1.14 -6.01
N LEU A 127 -2.05 -1.39 -7.27
CA LEU A 127 -1.35 -2.33 -8.14
C LEU A 127 0.08 -1.86 -8.43
N MET A 128 0.26 -0.57 -8.72
CA MET A 128 1.57 0.04 -8.96
C MET A 128 2.50 -0.17 -7.75
N ASP A 129 2.03 0.14 -6.54
CA ASP A 129 2.81 -0.07 -5.32
C ASP A 129 3.13 -1.55 -5.10
N THR A 130 2.17 -2.44 -5.34
CA THR A 130 2.38 -3.90 -5.24
C THR A 130 3.50 -4.36 -6.17
N VAL A 131 3.54 -3.87 -7.42
CA VAL A 131 4.58 -4.21 -8.39
C VAL A 131 5.94 -3.68 -7.97
N ILE A 132 6.02 -2.41 -7.55
CA ILE A 132 7.28 -1.79 -7.10
C ILE A 132 7.85 -2.56 -5.91
N GLN A 133 7.01 -2.81 -4.90
CA GLN A 133 7.42 -3.55 -3.70
C GLN A 133 7.84 -4.98 -4.03
N GLY A 134 7.15 -5.64 -4.98
CA GLY A 134 7.50 -6.97 -5.45
C GLY A 134 8.87 -7.02 -6.15
N LEU A 135 9.20 -5.99 -6.94
CA LEU A 135 10.52 -5.87 -7.56
C LEU A 135 11.63 -5.65 -6.52
N GLU A 136 11.39 -4.85 -5.49
CA GLU A 136 12.34 -4.63 -4.39
C GLU A 136 12.61 -5.91 -3.61
N VAL A 137 11.54 -6.64 -3.25
CA VAL A 137 11.62 -7.94 -2.58
C VAL A 137 12.42 -8.94 -3.42
N ASN A 138 12.19 -8.98 -4.74
CA ASN A 138 12.93 -9.85 -5.64
C ASN A 138 14.43 -9.51 -5.70
N LYS A 139 14.78 -8.21 -5.82
CA LYS A 139 16.19 -7.76 -5.78
C LYS A 139 16.87 -8.19 -4.49
N ALA A 140 16.22 -7.92 -3.37
CA ALA A 140 16.75 -8.23 -2.06
C ALA A 140 16.86 -9.75 -1.82
N TRP A 141 15.98 -10.56 -2.42
CA TRP A 141 16.07 -12.02 -2.39
C TRP A 141 17.29 -12.52 -3.18
N ARG A 142 17.55 -11.96 -4.37
CA ARG A 142 18.72 -12.31 -5.19
C ARG A 142 20.03 -11.99 -4.47
N GLU A 143 20.13 -10.84 -3.84
CA GLU A 143 21.33 -10.44 -3.07
C GLU A 143 21.62 -11.40 -1.90
N ARG A 144 20.58 -11.83 -1.18
CA ARG A 144 20.75 -12.80 -0.08
C ARG A 144 21.19 -14.17 -0.59
N ASN A 145 20.63 -14.63 -1.71
CA ASN A 145 21.04 -15.89 -2.31
C ASN A 145 22.49 -15.85 -2.79
N ALA A 146 22.93 -14.72 -3.34
CA ALA A 146 24.32 -14.51 -3.71
C ALA A 146 25.25 -14.55 -2.47
N ARG A 147 24.89 -13.91 -1.36
CA ARG A 147 25.65 -13.97 -0.10
C ARG A 147 25.72 -15.38 0.49
N ARG A 148 24.63 -16.15 0.40
CA ARG A 148 24.58 -17.55 0.87
C ARG A 148 25.42 -18.51 0.01
N ALA A 149 25.65 -18.17 -1.25
CA ALA A 149 26.43 -18.99 -2.18
C ALA A 149 27.96 -18.79 -2.01
N VAL A 150 28.41 -17.78 -1.27
CA VAL A 150 29.83 -17.58 -0.95
C VAL A 150 30.19 -18.53 0.21
N PRO A 151 31.04 -19.55 0.00
CA PRO A 151 31.52 -20.40 1.08
C PRO A 151 32.33 -19.55 2.05
N THR A 152 32.08 -19.68 3.35
CA THR A 152 32.97 -19.17 4.39
C THR A 152 34.30 -19.91 4.31
N SER A 153 35.23 -19.43 3.48
CA SER A 153 36.63 -19.85 3.54
C SER A 153 37.23 -19.25 4.81
N GLU A 154 36.99 -19.89 5.94
CA GLU A 154 37.75 -19.66 7.16
C GLU A 154 39.19 -20.10 6.89
N PRO A 155 40.19 -19.20 6.90
CA PRO A 155 41.57 -19.65 6.87
C PRO A 155 41.81 -20.41 8.17
N ALA A 156 41.95 -21.73 8.06
CA ALA A 156 42.40 -22.58 9.16
C ALA A 156 43.79 -22.08 9.58
N HIS A 157 43.82 -21.22 10.60
CA HIS A 157 45.03 -20.89 11.33
C HIS A 157 45.36 -22.10 12.22
N ILE A 158 46.19 -23.01 11.70
CA ILE A 158 46.98 -23.99 12.48
C ILE A 158 48.41 -23.94 11.95
#